data_AF-A0A7S2DF71-F1
#
_entry.id   AF-A0A7S2DF71-F1
#
_cell.length_a   1.000
_cell.length_b   1.000
_cell.length_c   1.000
_cell.angle_alpha   90.00
_cell.angle_beta   90.00
_cell.angle_gamma   90.00
#
_symmetry.space_group_name_H-M   'P 1'
#
loop_
_entity.id
_entity.type
_entity.pdbx_description
1 polymer ?
#
loop_
_entity_poly.entity_id
_entity_poly.type
_entity_poly.pdbx_seq_one_letter_code
_entity_poly.pdbx_strand_id
1 'polypeptide(L)'
;SGIGEALEGVQLDGAVLDIGVSSPQLEEWGRGFSLQNLDTVERPLDLRMNPESGVSAMDWLQMVSVEELAHVLSFYGPDNEQPLIAERIAQAIINDQEDNGPYTS
;
A
#
# COMPACT_ATOMS: atom_id res chain seq x y z
N SER A 1 6.17 9.50 19.71
CA SER A 1 4.73 9.25 19.57
C SER A 1 4.47 7.79 19.34
N GLY A 2 4.08 7.09 20.41
CA GLY A 2 3.63 5.71 20.35
C GLY A 2 2.46 5.52 21.31
N ILE A 3 1.83 4.35 21.28
CA ILE A 3 0.73 4.01 22.19
C ILE A 3 1.12 4.22 23.66
N GLY A 4 2.37 3.93 24.04
CA GLY A 4 2.85 4.14 25.42
C GLY A 4 2.87 5.61 25.87
N GLU A 5 3.16 6.55 24.96
CA GLU A 5 3.12 7.99 25.24
C GLU A 5 1.66 8.49 25.30
N ALA A 6 0.80 7.98 24.42
CA ALA A 6 -0.62 8.32 24.39
C ALA A 6 -1.39 7.79 25.62
N LEU A 7 -0.88 6.77 26.29
CA LEU A 7 -1.51 6.12 27.44
C LEU A 7 -0.83 6.45 28.77
N GLU A 8 0.13 7.38 28.78
CA GLU A 8 0.86 7.73 29.99
C GLU A 8 -0.11 8.28 31.07
N GLY A 9 -0.11 7.65 32.25
CA GLY A 9 -1.02 7.98 33.35
C GLY A 9 -2.45 7.43 33.22
N VAL A 10 -2.76 6.66 32.17
CA VAL A 10 -4.07 6.02 31.98
C VAL A 10 -4.04 4.60 32.57
N GLN A 11 -4.95 4.32 33.51
CA GLN A 11 -5.14 2.96 34.03
C GLN A 11 -6.16 2.24 33.13
N LEU A 12 -5.76 1.11 32.54
CA LEU A 12 -6.58 0.34 31.59
C LEU A 12 -6.87 -1.07 32.14
N ASP A 13 -8.14 -1.46 32.14
CA ASP A 13 -8.56 -2.82 32.48
C ASP A 13 -8.44 -3.80 31.30
N GLY A 14 -8.29 -3.27 30.07
CA GLY A 14 -8.09 -4.05 28.85
C GLY A 14 -7.98 -3.15 27.62
N ALA A 15 -7.34 -3.68 26.57
CA ALA A 15 -7.23 -3.05 25.26
C ALA A 15 -7.45 -4.09 24.17
N VAL A 16 -8.14 -3.71 23.10
CA VAL A 16 -8.31 -4.51 21.89
C VAL A 16 -7.77 -3.70 20.72
N LEU A 17 -6.95 -4.33 19.90
CA LEU A 17 -6.41 -3.75 18.68
C LEU A 17 -6.97 -4.53 17.49
N ASP A 18 -7.77 -3.85 16.67
CA ASP A 18 -8.21 -4.35 15.39
C ASP A 18 -7.22 -3.86 14.32
N ILE A 19 -6.45 -4.80 13.75
CA ILE A 19 -5.40 -4.50 12.77
C ILE A 19 -5.93 -4.85 11.38
N GLY A 20 -6.18 -3.82 10.57
CA GLY A 20 -6.62 -4.01 9.20
C GLY A 20 -7.14 -2.71 8.57
N VAL A 21 -7.68 -2.86 7.37
CA VAL A 21 -8.48 -1.82 6.71
C VAL A 21 -9.94 -1.95 7.15
N SER A 22 -10.58 -0.84 7.47
CA SER A 22 -12.02 -0.79 7.77
C SER A 22 -12.85 -0.72 6.49
N SER A 23 -14.12 -1.16 6.55
CA SER A 23 -15.03 -1.12 5.39
C SER A 23 -15.14 0.27 4.75
N PRO A 24 -15.21 1.40 5.50
CA PRO A 24 -15.18 2.73 4.89
C PRO A 24 -13.92 3.01 4.08
N GLN A 25 -12.76 2.41 4.39
CA GLN A 25 -11.52 2.61 3.63
C GLN A 25 -11.51 1.82 2.33
N LEU A 26 -12.18 0.66 2.30
CA LEU A 26 -12.42 -0.14 1.09
C LEU A 26 -13.55 0.43 0.23
N GLU A 27 -14.53 1.06 0.89
CA GLU A 27 -15.65 1.74 0.26
C GLU A 27 -15.31 3.19 -0.12
N GLU A 28 -14.27 3.83 0.39
CA GLU A 28 -13.85 5.17 -0.04
C GLU A 28 -13.16 5.08 -1.40
N TRP A 29 -13.89 5.52 -2.42
CA TRP A 29 -13.57 5.39 -3.84
C TRP A 29 -12.33 6.17 -4.29
N GLY A 30 -11.65 6.90 -3.39
CA GLY A 30 -10.63 7.89 -3.74
C GLY A 30 -9.18 7.60 -3.32
N ARG A 31 -8.88 6.48 -2.65
CA ARG A 31 -7.52 6.22 -2.09
C ARG A 31 -6.78 5.02 -2.67
N GLY A 32 -7.37 4.37 -3.68
CA GLY A 32 -6.74 3.25 -4.38
C GLY A 32 -6.76 1.89 -3.65
N PHE A 33 -7.38 1.78 -2.46
CA PHE A 33 -7.46 0.50 -1.71
C PHE A 33 -8.41 -0.53 -2.33
N SER A 34 -9.41 -0.07 -3.09
CA SER A 34 -10.36 -0.96 -3.76
C SER A 34 -9.87 -1.32 -5.15
N LEU A 35 -10.11 -2.56 -5.56
CA LEU A 35 -9.88 -3.05 -6.93
C LEU A 35 -11.17 -3.02 -7.77
N GLN A 36 -12.30 -2.59 -7.21
CA GLN A 36 -13.59 -2.52 -7.90
C GLN A 36 -13.72 -1.18 -8.61
N ASN A 37 -14.42 -1.15 -9.75
CA ASN A 37 -14.73 0.09 -10.49
C ASN A 37 -13.49 0.87 -10.98
N LEU A 38 -12.37 0.17 -11.23
CA LEU A 38 -11.15 0.77 -11.79
C LEU A 38 -11.41 1.45 -13.15
N ASP A 39 -12.38 0.95 -13.93
CA ASP A 39 -12.68 1.45 -15.27
C ASP A 39 -13.67 2.62 -15.28
N THR A 40 -14.31 2.91 -14.14
CA THR A 40 -15.43 3.86 -14.05
C THR A 40 -15.17 5.02 -13.09
N VAL A 41 -14.11 4.92 -12.26
CA VAL A 41 -13.71 5.96 -11.31
C VAL A 41 -12.20 6.13 -11.32
N GLU A 42 -11.74 7.28 -11.81
CA GLU A 42 -10.34 7.72 -11.71
C GLU A 42 -10.00 8.01 -10.25
N ARG A 43 -8.94 7.36 -9.76
CA ARG A 43 -8.52 7.48 -8.35
C ARG A 43 -7.01 7.34 -8.24
N PRO A 44 -6.35 8.17 -7.41
CA PRO A 44 -4.92 8.07 -7.20
C PRO A 44 -4.57 6.75 -6.52
N LEU A 45 -3.49 6.13 -6.98
CA LEU A 45 -2.86 4.97 -6.31
C LEU A 45 -2.12 5.45 -5.06
N ASP A 46 -2.87 5.83 -4.02
CA ASP A 46 -2.32 6.40 -2.79
C ASP A 46 -1.91 5.31 -1.79
N LEU A 47 -2.86 4.46 -1.38
CA LEU A 47 -2.69 3.37 -0.40
C LEU A 47 -2.18 3.77 1.00
N ARG A 48 -2.09 5.06 1.35
CA ARG A 48 -1.76 5.47 2.72
C ARG A 48 -2.99 5.45 3.63
N MET A 49 -2.78 4.91 4.83
CA MET A 49 -3.76 5.01 5.92
C MET A 49 -3.93 6.45 6.43
N ASN A 50 -2.81 7.20 6.53
CA ASN A 50 -2.79 8.62 6.83
C ASN A 50 -2.25 9.41 5.61
N PRO A 51 -3.11 10.11 4.85
CA PRO A 51 -2.69 10.88 3.66
C PRO A 51 -1.74 12.05 3.95
N GLU A 52 -1.67 12.51 5.21
CA GLU A 52 -0.82 13.64 5.61
C GLU A 52 0.63 13.21 5.92
N SER A 53 0.92 11.90 5.87
CA SER A 53 2.21 11.35 6.28
C SER A 53 2.69 10.23 5.36
N GLY A 54 3.99 10.19 5.09
CA GLY A 54 4.63 9.14 4.29
C GLY A 54 4.47 9.33 2.78
N VAL A 55 4.96 8.35 2.03
CA VAL A 55 5.02 8.36 0.57
C VAL A 55 3.82 7.59 0.01
N SER A 56 3.14 8.13 -1.00
CA SER A 56 2.05 7.43 -1.68
C SER A 56 2.59 6.21 -2.45
N ALA A 57 1.77 5.20 -2.69
CA ALA A 57 2.22 4.03 -3.47
C ALA A 57 2.64 4.44 -4.89
N MET A 58 1.94 5.37 -5.52
CA MET A 58 2.32 5.95 -6.81
C MET A 58 3.70 6.62 -6.79
N ASP A 59 3.98 7.45 -5.80
CA ASP A 59 5.28 8.12 -5.68
C ASP A 59 6.39 7.11 -5.38
N TRP A 60 6.11 6.11 -4.55
CA TRP A 60 7.07 5.06 -4.23
C TRP A 60 7.42 4.20 -5.45
N LEU A 61 6.44 3.85 -6.29
CA LEU A 61 6.65 3.09 -7.53
C LEU A 61 7.56 3.80 -8.54
N GLN A 62 7.68 5.13 -8.47
CA GLN A 62 8.59 5.90 -9.31
C GLN A 62 10.05 5.89 -8.81
N MET A 63 10.29 5.45 -7.57
CA MET A 63 11.60 5.50 -6.92
C MET A 63 12.17 4.11 -6.59
N VAL A 64 11.29 3.11 -6.45
CA VAL A 64 11.66 1.76 -6.02
C VAL A 64 12.44 1.01 -7.10
N SER A 65 13.41 0.20 -6.68
CA SER A 65 14.10 -0.74 -7.58
C SER A 65 13.25 -1.98 -7.85
N VAL A 66 13.54 -2.71 -8.94
CA VAL A 66 12.88 -3.99 -9.23
C VAL A 66 13.12 -4.98 -8.08
N GLU A 67 14.33 -5.03 -7.53
CA GLU A 67 14.70 -5.93 -6.44
C GLU A 67 13.93 -5.62 -5.16
N GLU A 68 13.80 -4.34 -4.80
CA GLU A 68 13.07 -3.92 -3.61
C GLU A 68 11.57 -4.13 -3.77
N LEU A 69 11.00 -3.84 -4.94
CA LEU A 69 9.59 -4.10 -5.23
C LEU A 69 9.29 -5.61 -5.20
N ALA A 70 10.13 -6.43 -5.80
CA ALA A 70 10.01 -7.89 -5.76
C ALA A 70 10.08 -8.41 -4.31
N HIS A 71 10.97 -7.86 -3.49
CA HIS A 71 11.07 -8.22 -2.08
C HIS A 71 9.81 -7.85 -1.31
N VAL A 72 9.26 -6.65 -1.50
CA VAL A 72 8.00 -6.23 -0.86
C VAL A 72 6.84 -7.12 -1.27
N LEU A 73 6.70 -7.41 -2.58
CA LEU A 73 5.65 -8.28 -3.12
C LEU A 73 5.78 -9.72 -2.61
N SER A 74 7.00 -10.23 -2.49
CA SER A 74 7.23 -11.58 -1.95
C SER A 74 6.99 -11.63 -0.44
N PHE A 75 7.44 -10.63 0.32
CA PHE A 75 7.37 -10.68 1.77
C PHE A 75 5.97 -10.38 2.33
N TYR A 76 5.28 -9.41 1.74
CA TYR A 76 3.95 -8.96 2.20
C TYR A 76 2.79 -9.43 1.32
N GLY A 77 3.07 -9.91 0.11
CA GLY A 77 2.05 -10.40 -0.80
C GLY A 77 1.64 -11.85 -0.54
N PRO A 78 0.57 -12.31 -1.20
CA PRO A 78 0.06 -13.68 -1.07
C PRO A 78 0.99 -14.73 -1.70
N ASP A 79 1.89 -14.32 -2.57
CA ASP A 79 2.81 -15.18 -3.33
C ASP A 79 4.17 -15.37 -2.63
N ASN A 80 4.20 -15.31 -1.29
CA ASN A 80 5.43 -15.46 -0.52
C ASN A 80 6.16 -16.80 -0.73
N GLU A 81 5.43 -17.87 -1.07
CA GLU A 81 5.99 -19.18 -1.44
C GLU A 81 6.45 -19.25 -2.90
N GLN A 82 6.26 -18.19 -3.69
CA GLN A 82 6.55 -18.13 -5.14
C GLN A 82 7.36 -16.87 -5.53
N PRO A 83 8.63 -16.76 -5.12
CA PRO A 83 9.45 -15.56 -5.34
C PRO A 83 9.61 -15.18 -6.82
N LEU A 84 9.62 -16.17 -7.72
CA LEU A 84 9.68 -15.93 -9.17
C LEU A 84 8.46 -15.16 -9.69
N ILE A 85 7.29 -15.28 -9.05
CA ILE A 85 6.10 -14.52 -9.45
C ILE A 85 6.28 -13.05 -9.04
N ALA A 86 6.75 -12.79 -7.81
CA ALA A 86 7.01 -11.45 -7.32
C ALA A 86 8.04 -10.70 -8.20
N GLU A 87 9.13 -11.37 -8.59
CA GLU A 87 10.13 -10.83 -9.53
C GLU A 87 9.52 -10.46 -10.88
N ARG A 88 8.69 -11.35 -11.44
CA ARG A 88 8.04 -11.11 -12.74
C ARG A 88 7.04 -9.96 -12.69
N ILE A 89 6.29 -9.84 -11.59
CA ILE A 89 5.35 -8.73 -11.38
C ILE A 89 6.13 -7.42 -11.23
N ALA A 90 7.17 -7.40 -10.41
CA ALA A 90 8.01 -6.21 -10.23
C ALA A 90 8.63 -5.74 -11.55
N GLN A 91 9.19 -6.67 -12.34
CA GLN A 91 9.76 -6.34 -13.64
C GLN A 91 8.69 -5.79 -14.61
N ALA A 92 7.50 -6.40 -14.63
CA ALA A 92 6.42 -5.93 -15.50
C ALA A 92 5.98 -4.50 -15.15
N ILE A 93 5.88 -4.19 -13.86
CA ILE A 93 5.52 -2.85 -13.37
C ILE A 93 6.56 -1.80 -13.78
N ILE A 94 7.85 -2.09 -13.59
CA ILE A 94 8.90 -1.13 -13.94
C ILE A 94 9.01 -0.94 -15.46
N ASN A 95 8.97 -2.03 -16.23
CA ASN A 95 9.00 -1.96 -17.69
C ASN A 95 7.82 -1.15 -18.25
N ASP A 96 6.63 -1.34 -17.68
CA ASP A 96 5.44 -0.59 -18.11
C ASP A 96 5.62 0.92 -17.88
N GLN A 97 6.24 1.33 -16.76
CA GLN A 97 6.57 2.74 -16.52
C GLN A 97 7.67 3.28 -17.44
N GLU A 98 8.64 2.44 -17.82
CA GLU A 98 9.67 2.81 -18.80
C GLU A 98 9.08 3.01 -20.21
N ASP A 99 8.15 2.14 -20.60
CA ASP A 99 7.54 2.14 -21.93
C ASP A 99 6.42 3.19 -22.07
N ASN A 100 5.59 3.37 -21.05
CA ASN A 100 4.37 4.19 -21.10
C ASN A 100 4.46 5.49 -20.28
N GLY A 101 5.57 5.70 -19.57
CA GLY A 101 5.74 6.80 -18.63
C GLY A 101 5.32 6.44 -17.20
N PRO A 102 5.74 7.24 -16.21
CA PRO A 102 5.44 6.98 -14.81
C PRO A 102 3.93 7.00 -14.55
N TYR A 103 3.48 6.18 -13.59
CA TYR A 103 2.08 6.21 -13.18
C TYR A 103 1.73 7.57 -12.57
N THR A 104 0.64 8.16 -13.06
CA THR A 104 0.10 9.44 -12.59
C THR A 104 -1.35 9.26 -12.14
N SER A 105 -1.85 10.18 -11.31
CA SER A 105 -3.25 10.23 -10.86
C SER A 105 -4.18 10.80 -11.91
#